data_AF-A0A6B3FIG3-F1
#
_entry.id   AF-A0A6B3FIG3-F1
#
_cell.length_a   1.000
_cell.length_b   1.000
_cell.length_c   1.000
_cell.angle_alpha   90.00
_cell.angle_beta   90.00
_cell.angle_gamma   90.00
#
_symmetry.space_group_name_H-M   'P 1'
#
loop_
_entity.id
_entity.type
_entity.pdbx_description
1 polymer ?
#
loop_
_entity_poly.entity_id
_entity_poly.type
_entity_poly.pdbx_seq_one_letter_code
_entity_poly.pdbx_strand_id
1 'polypeptide(L)'
;RRAEVRGALEIPEDAFVVGGVGRLVPGKRFDVLIRAVAALPEARLLLAGDGPEAGALRALALRLGAVDRIRFLGECDEDGDGPVPGVPALLSALDVFVSTSREESFGLAAVE
;
A
#
# COMPACT_ATOMS: atom_id res chain seq x y z
N ARG A 1 -13.44 -0.65 -13.57
CA ARG A 1 -12.11 -0.98 -13.03
C ARG A 1 -11.84 -0.35 -11.66
N ARG A 2 -11.67 0.98 -11.51
CA ARG A 2 -11.45 1.59 -10.16
C ARG A 2 -12.53 1.22 -9.13
N ALA A 3 -13.80 1.51 -9.42
CA ALA A 3 -14.90 1.26 -8.49
C ALA A 3 -15.05 -0.22 -8.11
N GLU A 4 -14.82 -1.11 -9.08
CA GLU A 4 -14.83 -2.57 -8.91
C GLU A 4 -13.70 -3.04 -7.97
N VAL A 5 -12.46 -2.60 -8.21
CA VAL A 5 -11.32 -2.95 -7.35
C VAL A 5 -11.49 -2.34 -5.95
N ARG A 6 -11.96 -1.09 -5.84
CA ARG A 6 -12.28 -0.46 -4.55
C ARG A 6 -13.37 -1.24 -3.81
N GLY A 7 -14.40 -1.72 -4.50
CA GLY A 7 -15.44 -2.57 -3.93
C GLY A 7 -14.89 -3.90 -3.41
N ALA A 8 -14.04 -4.58 -4.19
CA ALA A 8 -13.41 -5.83 -3.78
C ALA A 8 -12.47 -5.66 -2.57
N LEU A 9 -11.83 -4.49 -2.45
CA LEU A 9 -10.96 -4.12 -1.32
C LEU A 9 -11.71 -3.40 -0.19
N GLU A 10 -13.04 -3.33 -0.23
CA GLU A 10 -13.90 -2.67 0.77
C GLU A 10 -13.47 -1.22 1.10
N ILE A 11 -13.07 -0.48 0.08
CA ILE A 11 -12.65 0.91 0.20
C ILE A 11 -13.86 1.82 -0.04
N PRO A 12 -14.17 2.77 0.88
CA PRO A 12 -15.21 3.76 0.65
C PRO A 12 -14.97 4.55 -0.64
N GLU A 13 -16.04 4.86 -1.36
CA GLU A 13 -15.95 5.52 -2.67
C GLU A 13 -15.29 6.90 -2.59
N ASP A 14 -15.57 7.63 -1.51
CA ASP A 14 -15.07 8.97 -1.18
C ASP A 14 -13.70 8.98 -0.48
N ALA A 15 -13.11 7.82 -0.21
CA ALA A 15 -11.81 7.75 0.46
C ALA A 15 -10.67 8.23 -0.44
N PHE A 16 -9.75 9.00 0.15
CA PHE A 16 -8.45 9.30 -0.43
C PHE A 16 -7.46 8.16 -0.16
N VAL A 17 -7.02 7.47 -1.20
CA VAL A 17 -6.26 6.22 -1.14
C VAL A 17 -4.83 6.44 -1.59
N VAL A 18 -3.89 6.28 -0.67
CA VAL A 18 -2.46 6.23 -0.91
C VAL A 18 -2.05 4.76 -1.07
N GLY A 19 -1.16 4.45 -2.01
CA GLY A 19 -0.65 3.10 -2.18
C GLY A 19 0.87 3.01 -2.20
N GLY A 20 1.38 1.88 -1.72
CA GLY A 20 2.78 1.48 -1.86
C GLY A 20 2.86 0.01 -2.25
N VAL A 21 3.79 -0.33 -3.13
CA VAL A 21 4.00 -1.70 -3.63
C VAL A 21 5.49 -2.07 -3.55
N GLY A 22 5.77 -3.24 -3.00
CA GLY A 22 7.10 -3.86 -3.04
C GLY A 22 7.47 -4.60 -1.76
N ARG A 23 8.64 -5.26 -1.77
CA ARG A 23 9.13 -6.03 -0.62
C ARG A 23 9.20 -5.19 0.66
N LEU A 24 8.70 -5.73 1.77
CA LEU A 24 8.72 -5.08 3.09
C LEU A 24 10.10 -5.27 3.75
N VAL A 25 11.07 -4.51 3.26
CA VAL A 25 12.47 -4.52 3.70
C VAL A 25 12.94 -3.10 4.04
N PRO A 26 13.97 -2.93 4.90
CA PRO A 26 14.37 -1.60 5.40
C PRO A 26 14.68 -0.57 4.31
N GLY A 27 15.21 -1.02 3.16
CA GLY A 27 15.53 -0.14 2.02
C GLY A 27 14.32 0.53 1.36
N LYS A 28 13.12 -0.07 1.47
CA LYS A 28 11.87 0.49 0.92
C LYS A 28 11.25 1.57 1.81
N ARG A 29 11.59 1.58 3.10
CA ARG A 29 11.19 2.62 4.07
C ARG A 29 9.68 2.87 4.16
N PHE A 30 8.89 1.81 4.12
CA PHE A 30 7.44 1.92 4.31
C PHE A 30 7.06 2.44 5.71
N ASP A 31 7.99 2.46 6.66
CA ASP A 31 7.83 3.15 7.94
C ASP A 31 7.56 4.65 7.77
N VAL A 32 8.20 5.30 6.77
CA VAL A 32 7.98 6.71 6.44
C VAL A 32 6.58 6.92 5.89
N LEU A 33 6.16 6.05 4.95
CA LEU A 33 4.83 6.12 4.36
C LEU A 33 3.74 5.94 5.42
N ILE A 34 3.90 4.97 6.32
CA ILE A 34 2.97 4.75 7.44
C ILE A 34 2.89 5.98 8.34
N ARG A 35 4.01 6.61 8.69
CA ARG A 35 4.02 7.84 9.50
C ARG A 35 3.32 9.00 8.78
N ALA A 36 3.53 9.14 7.48
CA ALA A 36 2.88 10.17 6.68
C ALA A 36 1.35 9.99 6.66
N VAL A 37 0.87 8.77 6.39
CA VAL A 37 -0.58 8.47 6.40
C VAL A 37 -1.18 8.60 7.80
N ALA A 38 -0.43 8.23 8.84
CA ALA A 38 -0.88 8.42 10.21
C ALA A 38 -1.13 9.90 10.54
N ALA A 39 -0.30 10.81 10.02
CA ALA A 39 -0.45 12.25 10.17
C ALA A 39 -1.54 12.89 9.28
N LEU A 40 -2.08 12.14 8.31
CA LEU A 40 -3.14 12.57 7.39
C LEU A 40 -4.43 11.77 7.69
N PRO A 41 -5.31 12.23 8.59
CA PRO A 41 -6.44 11.42 9.08
C PRO A 41 -7.44 11.03 7.99
N GLU A 42 -7.54 11.81 6.93
CA GLU A 42 -8.44 11.60 5.78
C GLU A 42 -7.92 10.51 4.82
N ALA A 43 -6.62 10.19 4.87
CA ALA A 43 -5.98 9.25 3.96
C ALA A 43 -6.10 7.80 4.44
N ARG A 44 -6.25 6.86 3.51
CA ARG A 44 -6.09 5.42 3.73
C ARG A 44 -4.87 4.92 2.98
N LEU A 45 -4.20 3.90 3.52
CA LEU A 45 -3.04 3.27 2.89
C LEU A 45 -3.35 1.84 2.49
N LEU A 46 -3.10 1.52 1.23
CA LEU A 46 -2.95 0.16 0.75
C LEU A 46 -1.46 -0.15 0.60
N LEU A 47 -0.97 -1.15 1.31
CA LEU A 47 0.42 -1.57 1.23
C LEU A 47 0.49 -3.02 0.75
N ALA A 48 0.96 -3.20 -0.48
CA ALA A 48 1.14 -4.53 -1.07
C ALA A 48 2.62 -4.93 -1.12
N GLY A 49 2.85 -6.21 -0.89
CA GLY A 49 4.14 -6.84 -0.70
C GLY A 49 4.24 -7.53 0.65
N ASP A 50 5.27 -8.35 0.78
CA ASP A 50 5.61 -9.05 2.03
C ASP A 50 7.12 -8.93 2.31
N GLY A 51 7.54 -9.29 3.51
CA GLY A 51 8.92 -9.28 3.91
C GLY A 51 9.15 -9.23 5.42
N PRO A 52 10.42 -9.26 5.85
CA PRO A 52 10.79 -9.34 7.27
C PRO A 52 10.29 -8.15 8.10
N GLU A 53 10.03 -6.98 7.51
CA GLU A 53 9.51 -5.82 8.25
C GLU A 53 8.00 -5.84 8.45
N ALA A 54 7.26 -6.80 7.88
CA ALA A 54 5.80 -6.80 7.91
C ALA A 54 5.23 -6.73 9.35
N GLY A 55 5.86 -7.44 10.30
CA GLY A 55 5.48 -7.38 11.72
C GLY A 55 5.77 -6.01 12.35
N ALA A 56 6.95 -5.45 12.10
CA ALA A 56 7.35 -4.15 12.64
C ALA A 56 6.50 -3.00 12.10
N LEU A 57 6.14 -3.05 10.81
CA LEU A 57 5.28 -2.06 10.16
C LEU A 57 3.84 -2.10 10.69
N ARG A 58 3.27 -3.31 10.90
CA ARG A 58 1.95 -3.45 11.56
C ARG A 58 1.98 -2.90 12.99
N ALA A 59 3.03 -3.20 13.76
CA ALA A 59 3.20 -2.66 15.11
C ALA A 59 3.36 -1.13 15.11
N LEU A 60 4.01 -0.55 14.10
CA LEU A 60 4.09 0.89 13.92
C LEU A 60 2.71 1.51 13.65
N ALA A 61 1.94 0.95 12.72
CA ALA A 61 0.58 1.41 12.43
C ALA A 61 -0.32 1.39 13.67
N LEU A 62 -0.23 0.34 14.49
CA LEU A 62 -0.94 0.23 15.76
C LEU A 62 -0.52 1.31 16.76
N ARG A 63 0.79 1.50 16.97
CA ARG A 63 1.30 2.53 17.90
C ARG A 63 0.91 3.95 17.51
N LEU A 64 0.70 4.20 16.22
CA LEU A 64 0.27 5.49 15.69
C LEU A 64 -1.25 5.68 15.68
N GLY A 65 -2.03 4.66 16.10
CA GLY A 65 -3.49 4.71 16.06
C GLY A 65 -4.08 4.77 14.65
N ALA A 66 -3.33 4.30 13.64
CA ALA A 66 -3.71 4.37 12.23
C ALA A 66 -4.03 2.99 11.62
N VAL A 67 -4.08 1.94 12.45
CA VAL A 67 -4.26 0.55 12.00
C VAL A 67 -5.53 0.36 11.16
N ASP A 68 -6.64 1.00 11.54
CA ASP A 68 -7.92 0.87 10.82
C ASP A 68 -7.91 1.52 9.42
N ARG A 69 -6.90 2.36 9.13
CA ARG A 69 -6.73 3.05 7.84
C ARG A 69 -5.61 2.46 7.00
N ILE A 70 -4.86 1.47 7.50
CA ILE A 70 -3.72 0.88 6.82
C ILE A 70 -4.01 -0.61 6.56
N ARG A 71 -4.28 -0.96 5.29
CA ARG A 71 -4.44 -2.36 4.87
C ARG A 71 -3.13 -2.90 4.31
N PHE A 72 -2.62 -3.94 4.95
CA PHE A 72 -1.50 -4.75 4.44
C PHE A 72 -2.08 -5.87 3.59
N LEU A 73 -1.85 -5.81 2.28
CA LEU A 73 -2.48 -6.71 1.32
C LEU A 73 -1.72 -8.03 1.14
N GLY A 74 -0.42 -8.07 1.47
CA GLY A 74 0.46 -9.20 1.13
C GLY A 74 0.97 -9.10 -0.30
N GLU A 75 1.64 -10.14 -0.78
CA GLU A 75 2.20 -10.19 -2.14
C GLU A 75 1.09 -10.10 -3.21
N CYS A 76 1.30 -9.26 -4.23
CA CYS A 76 0.35 -9.11 -5.34
C CYS A 76 0.31 -10.38 -6.18
N ASP A 77 -0.89 -10.79 -6.58
CA ASP A 77 -1.07 -11.89 -7.52
C ASP A 77 -0.96 -11.38 -8.96
N GLU A 78 0.07 -11.84 -9.70
CA GLU A 78 0.27 -11.47 -11.10
C GLU A 78 -0.71 -12.20 -12.06
N ASP A 79 -1.19 -13.37 -11.67
CA ASP A 79 -2.10 -14.21 -12.45
C ASP A 79 -3.57 -13.78 -12.27
N GLY A 80 -3.88 -13.05 -11.20
CA GLY A 80 -5.17 -12.40 -10.98
C GLY A 80 -6.29 -13.30 -10.43
N ASP A 81 -5.96 -14.55 -10.07
CA ASP A 81 -6.91 -15.53 -9.52
C ASP A 81 -6.95 -15.52 -7.99
N GLY A 82 -5.99 -14.89 -7.33
CA GLY A 82 -5.87 -14.81 -5.88
C GLY A 82 -6.61 -13.63 -5.24
N PRO A 83 -6.63 -13.61 -3.89
CA PRO A 83 -7.37 -12.59 -3.13
C PRO A 83 -6.72 -11.22 -3.14
N VAL A 84 -5.45 -11.11 -3.55
CA VAL A 84 -4.70 -9.86 -3.63
C VAL A 84 -4.64 -9.43 -5.09
N PRO A 85 -5.14 -8.25 -5.46
CA PRO A 85 -5.09 -7.81 -6.85
C PRO A 85 -3.64 -7.65 -7.32
N GLY A 86 -3.41 -8.01 -8.59
CA GLY A 86 -2.16 -7.69 -9.27
C GLY A 86 -1.89 -6.19 -9.33
N VAL A 87 -0.63 -5.82 -9.56
CA VAL A 87 -0.16 -4.44 -9.49
C VAL A 87 -1.00 -3.47 -10.34
N PRO A 88 -1.35 -3.74 -11.61
CA PRO A 88 -2.15 -2.81 -12.41
C PRO A 88 -3.56 -2.57 -11.85
N ALA A 89 -4.18 -3.62 -11.29
CA ALA A 89 -5.50 -3.49 -10.67
C ALA A 89 -5.41 -2.68 -9.38
N LEU A 90 -4.40 -2.93 -8.55
CA LEU A 90 -4.14 -2.16 -7.34
C LEU A 90 -3.90 -0.69 -7.65
N LEU A 91 -3.00 -0.36 -8.59
CA LEU A 91 -2.71 1.02 -8.99
C LEU A 91 -3.99 1.76 -9.44
N SER A 92 -4.89 1.07 -10.15
CA SER A 92 -6.18 1.64 -10.58
C SER A 92 -7.10 2.07 -9.43
N ALA A 93 -6.89 1.56 -8.20
CA ALA A 93 -7.66 1.90 -7.01
C ALA A 93 -7.11 3.11 -6.23
N LEU A 94 -5.87 3.53 -6.51
CA LEU A 94 -5.15 4.57 -5.77
C LEU A 94 -5.47 5.97 -6.28
N ASP A 95 -5.46 6.96 -5.40
CA ASP A 95 -5.39 8.38 -5.78
C ASP A 95 -3.92 8.81 -5.94
N VAL A 96 -3.02 8.25 -5.12
CA VAL A 96 -1.58 8.54 -5.16
C VAL A 96 -0.78 7.27 -4.92
N PHE A 97 0.20 7.01 -5.79
CA PHE A 97 1.24 6.00 -5.55
C PHE A 97 2.48 6.65 -4.91
N VAL A 98 3.08 5.98 -3.93
CA VAL A 98 4.28 6.47 -3.23
C VAL A 98 5.36 5.39 -3.15
N SER A 99 6.54 5.70 -3.71
CA SER A 99 7.78 4.96 -3.49
C SER A 99 8.65 5.73 -2.48
N THR A 100 8.91 5.13 -1.31
CA THR A 100 9.76 5.70 -0.25
C THR A 100 11.20 5.18 -0.24
N SER A 101 11.58 4.41 -1.28
CA SER A 101 12.90 3.80 -1.41
C SER A 101 14.00 4.87 -1.44
N ARG A 102 15.13 4.65 -0.74
CA ARG A 102 16.27 5.59 -0.81
C ARG A 102 17.04 5.49 -2.12
N GLU A 103 17.06 4.29 -2.68
CA GLU A 103 17.72 3.96 -3.93
C GLU A 103 16.71 3.19 -4.78
N GLU A 104 16.48 3.66 -6.00
CA GLU A 104 15.62 3.00 -6.96
C GLU A 104 16.47 2.65 -8.17
N SER A 105 16.86 1.37 -8.30
CA SER A 105 17.78 0.96 -9.37
C SER A 105 17.18 1.10 -10.77
N PHE A 106 15.85 1.16 -10.90
CA PHE A 106 15.17 1.32 -12.20
C PHE A 106 13.79 2.00 -12.15
N GLY A 107 13.17 2.21 -10.98
CA GLY A 107 11.93 2.97 -10.86
C GLY A 107 10.73 2.44 -11.65
N LEU A 108 10.61 1.12 -11.86
CA LEU A 108 9.48 0.55 -12.63
C LEU A 108 8.12 0.90 -12.02
N ALA A 109 8.03 1.06 -10.70
CA ALA A 109 6.80 1.45 -10.02
C ALA A 109 6.36 2.90 -10.28
N ALA A 110 7.23 3.76 -10.85
CA ALA A 110 6.87 5.12 -11.28
C ALA A 110 6.43 5.20 -12.75
N VAL A 111 6.65 4.12 -13.54
CA VAL A 111 6.33 4.06 -14.98
C VAL A 111 4.99 3.38 -15.25
N GLU A 112 4.48 2.58 -14.31
CA GLU A 112 3.19 1.88 -14.40
C GLU A 112 1.97 2.74 -14.08
#